data_AF-A0ABC8RY49-F1
#
_entry.id   AF-A0ABC8RY49-F1
#
_cell.length_a   1.000
_cell.length_b   1.000
_cell.length_c   1.000
_cell.angle_alpha   90.00
_cell.angle_beta   90.00
_cell.angle_gamma   90.00
#
_symmetry.space_group_name_H-M   'P 1'
#
loop_
_entity.id
_entity.type
_entity.pdbx_description
1 polymer ?
#
loop_
_entity_poly.entity_id
_entity_poly.type
_entity_poly.pdbx_seq_one_letter_code
_entity_poly.pdbx_strand_id
1 'polypeptide(L)'
;MAYINAAFRSSRINEVYLFVKNEYVLVNYAPGTKDDKVLFGPHLIGIGYPSLTGTTFDNHKTNDHHAMFPFFKGTVFENGVDTAFESTKNYEAYLFKDNQYAFINYDYDSHLISIRLINRGFPSLKNTIFESGIDAGFSLHKTNEAYLFKGDYYARINFAPGTTDDYITGGIKKILTYWPSLRSILPLKNSG
;
A
#
# COMPACT_ATOMS: atom_id res chain seq x y z
N MET A 1 -0.80 -12.78 14.01
CA MET A 1 0.45 -12.02 13.80
C MET A 1 0.19 -11.05 12.67
N ALA A 2 0.55 -9.77 12.82
CA ALA A 2 0.29 -8.74 11.82
C ALA A 2 1.58 -8.36 11.08
N TYR A 3 1.44 -8.15 9.78
CA TYR A 3 2.44 -7.56 8.90
C TYR A 3 1.96 -6.17 8.44
N ILE A 4 2.60 -5.60 7.43
CA ILE A 4 2.28 -4.27 6.91
C ILE A 4 0.84 -4.27 6.35
N ASN A 5 0.00 -3.36 6.87
CA ASN A 5 -1.42 -3.22 6.50
C ASN A 5 -1.71 -1.97 5.65
N ALA A 6 -0.79 -1.00 5.64
CA ALA A 6 -0.85 0.13 4.73
C ALA A 6 0.55 0.71 4.55
N ALA A 7 0.77 1.38 3.43
CA ALA A 7 2.00 2.10 3.16
C ALA A 7 1.70 3.32 2.29
N PHE A 8 2.47 4.39 2.45
CA PHE A 8 2.52 5.46 1.46
C PHE A 8 3.90 6.09 1.40
N ARG A 9 4.28 6.55 0.21
CA ARG A 9 5.56 7.21 -0.03
C ARG A 9 5.58 8.60 0.62
N SER A 10 6.66 8.92 1.33
CA SER A 10 6.89 10.26 1.88
C SER A 10 7.28 11.22 0.76
N SER A 11 7.00 12.52 0.84
CA SER A 11 7.54 13.48 -0.13
C SER A 11 9.08 13.54 -0.16
N ARG A 12 9.73 13.03 0.89
CA ARG A 12 11.20 12.87 0.95
C ARG A 12 11.66 11.66 0.16
N ILE A 13 12.76 11.82 -0.56
CA ILE A 13 13.30 10.79 -1.44
C ILE A 13 13.67 9.55 -0.63
N ASN A 14 13.26 8.38 -1.13
CA ASN A 14 13.51 7.06 -0.53
C ASN A 14 12.91 6.84 0.87
N GLU A 15 11.98 7.70 1.31
CA GLU A 15 11.28 7.53 2.57
C GLU A 15 9.86 6.98 2.37
N VAL A 16 9.46 6.05 3.22
CA VAL A 16 8.13 5.43 3.23
C VAL A 16 7.59 5.32 4.65
N TYR A 17 6.31 5.63 4.81
CA TYR A 17 5.58 5.32 6.03
C TYR A 17 4.93 3.94 5.88
N LEU A 18 5.20 3.04 6.83
CA LEU A 18 4.61 1.70 6.90
C LEU A 18 3.75 1.60 8.16
N PHE A 19 2.54 1.08 8.03
CA PHE A 19 1.57 0.94 9.10
C PHE A 19 1.32 -0.53 9.42
N VAL A 20 1.29 -0.85 10.70
CA VAL A 20 1.03 -2.19 11.24
C VAL A 20 0.09 -2.02 12.42
N LYS A 21 -1.17 -2.44 12.28
CA LYS A 21 -2.24 -2.12 13.24
C LYS A 21 -2.32 -0.60 13.54
N ASN A 22 -2.22 -0.21 14.81
CA ASN A 22 -2.25 1.16 15.29
C ASN A 22 -0.84 1.77 15.47
N GLU A 23 0.20 1.12 14.94
CA GLU A 23 1.58 1.59 14.95
C GLU A 23 2.05 1.91 13.52
N TYR A 24 3.06 2.79 13.43
CA TYR A 24 3.73 3.08 12.18
C TYR A 24 5.24 3.27 12.37
N VAL A 25 5.96 3.12 11.26
CA VAL A 25 7.39 3.41 11.14
C VAL A 25 7.66 4.24 9.90
N LEU A 26 8.65 5.15 9.98
CA LEU A 26 9.22 5.83 8.83
C LEU A 26 10.53 5.12 8.47
N VAL A 27 10.67 4.71 7.22
CA VAL A 27 11.82 3.93 6.74
C VAL A 27 12.45 4.61 5.55
N ASN A 28 13.77 4.75 5.55
CA ASN A 28 14.53 4.90 4.31
C ASN A 28 14.66 3.52 3.68
N TYR A 29 13.97 3.27 2.56
CA TYR A 29 13.85 1.91 1.99
C TYR A 29 14.99 1.54 1.02
N ALA A 30 15.97 2.41 0.80
CA ALA A 30 17.18 2.16 0.02
C ALA A 30 16.97 1.27 -1.24
N PRO A 31 16.22 1.75 -2.25
CA PRO A 31 15.77 0.91 -3.36
C PRO A 31 16.92 0.17 -4.06
N GLY A 32 16.76 -1.14 -4.22
CA GLY A 32 17.76 -2.00 -4.88
C GLY A 32 18.87 -2.52 -3.97
N THR A 33 18.97 -2.05 -2.72
CA THR A 33 19.94 -2.56 -1.73
C THR A 33 19.21 -3.23 -0.55
N LYS A 34 19.97 -3.61 0.48
CA LYS A 34 19.45 -4.10 1.78
C LYS A 34 19.85 -3.15 2.91
N ASP A 35 20.15 -1.89 2.59
CA ASP A 35 20.62 -0.88 3.53
C ASP A 35 19.47 -0.03 4.06
N ASP A 36 18.26 -0.60 4.11
CA ASP A 36 17.09 0.07 4.65
C ASP A 36 17.31 0.42 6.12
N LYS A 37 16.76 1.57 6.54
CA LYS A 37 16.91 2.08 7.90
C LYS A 37 15.58 2.62 8.40
N VAL A 38 15.19 2.18 9.59
CA VAL A 38 14.13 2.85 10.35
C VAL A 38 14.66 4.21 10.77
N LEU A 39 13.98 5.26 10.33
CA LEU A 39 14.28 6.65 10.67
C LEU A 39 13.49 7.11 11.89
N PHE A 40 12.28 6.57 12.07
CA PHE A 40 11.37 6.92 13.15
C PHE A 40 10.42 5.76 13.45
N GLY A 41 10.04 5.58 14.71
CA GLY A 41 9.15 4.50 15.15
C GLY A 41 9.86 3.20 15.58
N PRO A 42 9.08 2.17 15.96
CA PRO A 42 7.62 2.13 15.92
C PRO A 42 6.95 3.07 16.94
N HIS A 43 5.92 3.80 16.50
CA HIS A 43 5.12 4.68 17.36
C HIS A 43 3.63 4.46 17.09
N LEU A 44 2.81 4.70 18.12
CA LEU A 44 1.36 4.78 17.96
C LEU A 44 0.98 5.91 17.00
N ILE A 45 -0.01 5.65 16.14
CA ILE A 45 -0.49 6.62 15.14
C ILE A 45 -0.95 7.92 15.82
N GLY A 46 -1.80 7.88 16.84
CA GLY A 46 -2.25 9.09 17.54
C GLY A 46 -1.14 9.90 18.22
N ILE A 47 -0.02 9.26 18.57
CA ILE A 47 1.14 9.95 19.15
C ILE A 47 1.96 10.64 18.04
N GLY A 48 2.23 9.96 16.94
CA GLY A 48 2.99 10.52 15.82
C GLY A 48 2.21 11.50 14.96
N TYR A 49 0.89 11.36 14.92
CA TYR A 49 -0.04 12.22 14.22
C TYR A 49 -1.12 12.72 15.19
N PRO A 50 -0.83 13.78 15.98
CA PRO A 50 -1.78 14.29 16.96
C PRO A 50 -3.14 14.66 16.38
N SER A 51 -3.20 15.06 15.10
CA SER A 51 -4.44 15.35 14.37
C SER A 51 -5.34 14.13 14.14
N LEU A 52 -4.81 12.91 14.28
CA LEU A 52 -5.55 11.65 14.13
C LEU A 52 -5.99 11.06 15.49
N THR A 53 -5.54 11.63 16.61
CA THR A 53 -5.89 11.15 17.97
C THR A 53 -7.40 11.06 18.14
N GLY A 54 -7.89 9.89 18.57
CA GLY A 54 -9.32 9.68 18.82
C GLY A 54 -10.18 9.45 17.58
N THR A 55 -9.59 9.46 16.37
CA THR A 55 -10.30 9.16 15.12
C THR A 55 -10.34 7.65 14.82
N THR A 56 -11.05 7.26 13.75
CA THR A 56 -10.99 5.92 13.13
C THR A 56 -9.57 5.48 12.79
N PHE A 57 -8.70 6.41 12.39
CA PHE A 57 -7.34 6.12 11.95
C PHE A 57 -6.41 5.77 13.12
N ASP A 58 -6.73 6.23 14.33
CA ASP A 58 -5.98 5.93 15.56
C ASP A 58 -6.57 4.73 16.32
N ASN A 59 -7.90 4.64 16.44
CA ASN A 59 -8.58 3.65 17.29
C ASN A 59 -9.63 2.77 16.57
N HIS A 60 -9.66 2.77 15.24
CA HIS A 60 -10.57 1.94 14.42
C HIS A 60 -12.08 2.11 14.71
N LYS A 61 -12.52 3.24 15.28
CA LYS A 61 -13.95 3.50 15.60
C LYS A 61 -14.72 4.11 14.43
N THR A 62 -15.49 3.32 13.68
CA THR A 62 -16.22 3.70 12.46
C THR A 62 -17.37 4.71 12.72
N ASN A 63 -17.12 6.01 12.53
CA ASN A 63 -18.17 7.05 12.63
C ASN A 63 -18.16 8.06 11.47
N ASP A 64 -17.64 7.70 10.29
CA ASP A 64 -17.69 8.62 9.14
C ASP A 64 -18.75 8.17 8.12
N HIS A 65 -19.73 9.04 7.89
CA HIS A 65 -20.87 8.84 6.99
C HIS A 65 -20.71 9.60 5.66
N HIS A 66 -19.55 10.22 5.41
CA HIS A 66 -19.28 10.93 4.16
C HIS A 66 -18.44 10.10 3.18
N ALA A 67 -19.05 9.72 2.05
CA ALA A 67 -18.37 9.03 0.97
C ALA A 67 -17.44 10.00 0.22
N MET A 68 -16.13 9.88 0.43
CA MET A 68 -15.11 10.68 -0.27
C MET A 68 -15.11 10.45 -1.79
N PHE A 69 -15.45 9.23 -2.22
CA PHE A 69 -15.52 8.85 -3.63
C PHE A 69 -16.91 8.27 -3.96
N PRO A 70 -17.90 9.10 -4.33
CA PRO A 70 -19.26 8.66 -4.58
C PRO A 70 -19.38 7.59 -5.68
N PHE A 71 -18.44 7.57 -6.63
CA PHE A 71 -18.40 6.60 -7.72
C PHE A 71 -18.09 5.15 -7.27
N PHE A 72 -17.74 4.92 -6.01
CA PHE A 72 -17.59 3.56 -5.46
C PHE A 72 -18.88 2.95 -4.93
N LYS A 73 -19.98 3.70 -4.86
CA LYS A 73 -21.28 3.19 -4.39
C LYS A 73 -21.74 1.99 -5.22
N GLY A 74 -22.10 0.89 -4.55
CA GLY A 74 -22.51 -0.36 -5.18
C GLY A 74 -21.35 -1.23 -5.70
N THR A 75 -20.11 -0.84 -5.44
CA THR A 75 -18.91 -1.62 -5.82
C THR A 75 -18.28 -2.28 -4.60
N VAL A 76 -17.31 -3.18 -4.82
CA VAL A 76 -16.54 -3.80 -3.72
C VAL A 76 -15.73 -2.78 -2.91
N PHE A 77 -15.48 -1.58 -3.46
CA PHE A 77 -14.70 -0.52 -2.83
C PHE A 77 -15.56 0.41 -1.94
N GLU A 78 -16.89 0.27 -1.92
CA GLU A 78 -17.80 1.16 -1.18
C GLU A 78 -17.44 1.26 0.30
N ASN A 79 -17.03 0.14 0.90
CA ASN A 79 -16.78 0.03 2.34
C ASN A 79 -15.29 0.00 2.70
N GLY A 80 -14.42 0.38 1.76
CA GLY A 80 -12.98 0.48 1.99
C GLY A 80 -12.15 -0.21 0.92
N VAL A 81 -10.84 -0.14 1.11
CA VAL A 81 -9.81 -0.69 0.24
C VAL A 81 -8.78 -1.43 1.08
N ASP A 82 -8.16 -2.45 0.52
CA ASP A 82 -7.09 -3.18 1.19
C ASP A 82 -5.77 -2.41 1.07
N THR A 83 -5.51 -1.82 -0.10
CA THR A 83 -4.35 -0.95 -0.29
C THR A 83 -4.49 0.00 -1.49
N ALA A 84 -3.58 0.94 -1.64
CA ALA A 84 -3.51 1.84 -2.79
C ALA A 84 -2.07 2.29 -3.08
N PHE A 85 -1.77 2.63 -4.34
CA PHE A 85 -0.56 3.37 -4.69
C PHE A 85 -0.81 4.36 -5.84
N GLU A 86 -0.05 5.44 -5.87
CA GLU A 86 -0.14 6.46 -6.91
C GLU A 86 0.52 5.99 -8.22
N SER A 87 -0.13 6.28 -9.34
CA SER A 87 0.46 6.22 -10.68
C SER A 87 1.56 7.27 -10.83
N THR A 88 2.36 7.16 -11.89
CA THR A 88 3.29 8.23 -12.29
C THR A 88 2.61 9.37 -13.03
N LYS A 89 1.40 9.14 -13.57
CA LYS A 89 0.57 10.23 -14.08
C LYS A 89 -0.10 10.95 -12.92
N ASN A 90 -0.17 12.27 -13.02
CA ASN A 90 -0.73 13.11 -11.98
C ASN A 90 -2.18 12.71 -11.67
N TYR A 91 -2.48 12.68 -10.38
CA TYR A 91 -3.83 12.41 -9.86
C TYR A 91 -4.40 11.05 -10.21
N GLU A 92 -3.60 10.12 -10.73
CA GLU A 92 -4.06 8.75 -10.99
C GLU A 92 -3.59 7.81 -9.87
N ALA A 93 -4.47 6.92 -9.41
CA ALA A 93 -4.13 5.93 -8.40
C ALA A 93 -4.78 4.57 -8.67
N TYR A 94 -4.11 3.52 -8.19
CA TYR A 94 -4.60 2.15 -8.18
C TYR A 94 -5.01 1.81 -6.75
N LEU A 95 -6.27 1.45 -6.54
CA LEU A 95 -6.82 1.04 -5.25
C LEU A 95 -7.21 -0.43 -5.37
N PHE A 96 -6.87 -1.25 -4.39
CA PHE A 96 -7.05 -2.70 -4.43
C PHE A 96 -8.03 -3.14 -3.36
N LYS A 97 -8.91 -4.07 -3.72
CA LYS A 97 -9.83 -4.73 -2.81
C LYS A 97 -10.07 -6.15 -3.29
N ASP A 98 -9.80 -7.13 -2.42
CA ASP A 98 -9.88 -8.55 -2.73
C ASP A 98 -9.08 -8.85 -4.02
N ASN A 99 -9.65 -9.57 -4.98
CA ASN A 99 -9.01 -9.86 -6.26
C ASN A 99 -9.21 -8.77 -7.34
N GLN A 100 -9.69 -7.57 -6.96
CA GLN A 100 -9.97 -6.46 -7.87
C GLN A 100 -9.10 -5.25 -7.58
N TYR A 101 -8.97 -4.39 -8.58
CA TYR A 101 -8.45 -3.04 -8.43
C TYR A 101 -9.33 -2.03 -9.16
N ALA A 102 -9.44 -0.85 -8.57
CA ALA A 102 -9.98 0.35 -9.19
C ALA A 102 -8.80 1.22 -9.65
N PHE A 103 -8.90 1.72 -10.87
CA PHE A 103 -8.06 2.79 -11.38
C PHE A 103 -8.88 4.07 -11.37
N ILE A 104 -8.41 5.10 -10.68
CA ILE A 104 -9.15 6.34 -10.47
C ILE A 104 -8.33 7.55 -10.85
N ASN A 105 -9.02 8.64 -11.12
CA ASN A 105 -8.48 9.97 -10.99
C ASN A 105 -8.98 10.61 -9.68
N TYR A 106 -8.09 11.17 -8.87
CA TYR A 106 -8.37 11.81 -7.57
C TYR A 106 -8.16 13.33 -7.57
N ASP A 107 -8.11 13.96 -8.75
CA ASP A 107 -8.11 15.43 -8.87
C ASP A 107 -9.48 16.02 -8.49
N TYR A 108 -9.65 17.34 -8.66
CA TYR A 108 -10.90 18.05 -8.41
C TYR A 108 -12.12 17.42 -9.11
N ASP A 109 -11.95 16.94 -10.35
CA ASP A 109 -12.97 16.17 -11.07
C ASP A 109 -12.76 14.67 -10.87
N SER A 110 -12.80 14.22 -9.61
CA SER A 110 -12.51 12.85 -9.24
C SER A 110 -13.49 11.88 -9.93
N HIS A 111 -12.97 10.84 -10.57
CA HIS A 111 -13.80 9.87 -11.27
C HIS A 111 -13.16 8.48 -11.30
N LEU A 112 -14.01 7.47 -11.45
CA LEU A 112 -13.59 6.11 -11.71
C LEU A 112 -13.18 5.96 -13.17
N ILE A 113 -11.92 5.55 -13.42
CA ILE A 113 -11.45 5.23 -14.77
C ILE A 113 -11.86 3.80 -15.14
N SER A 114 -11.61 2.83 -14.26
CA SER A 114 -12.07 1.44 -14.45
C SER A 114 -11.99 0.60 -13.17
N ILE A 115 -12.74 -0.50 -13.13
CA ILE A 115 -12.55 -1.61 -12.17
C ILE A 115 -12.22 -2.87 -12.96
N ARG A 116 -11.18 -3.60 -12.55
CA ARG A 116 -10.75 -4.85 -13.20
C ARG A 116 -10.24 -5.85 -12.17
N LEU A 117 -10.20 -7.12 -12.56
CA LEU A 117 -9.47 -8.14 -11.80
C LEU A 117 -7.97 -7.83 -11.82
N ILE A 118 -7.28 -8.11 -10.71
CA ILE A 118 -5.83 -7.91 -10.58
C ILE A 118 -5.09 -8.67 -11.69
N ASN A 119 -5.40 -9.94 -11.92
CA ASN A 119 -4.76 -10.76 -12.95
C ASN A 119 -5.01 -10.32 -14.41
N ARG A 120 -5.95 -9.39 -14.63
CA ARG A 120 -6.22 -8.81 -15.96
C ARG A 120 -5.51 -7.49 -16.18
N GLY A 121 -5.41 -6.65 -15.14
CA GLY A 121 -4.68 -5.37 -15.22
C GLY A 121 -3.18 -5.51 -14.99
N PHE A 122 -2.79 -6.51 -14.21
CA PHE A 122 -1.40 -6.82 -13.87
C PHE A 122 -1.11 -8.30 -14.19
N PRO A 123 -1.01 -8.71 -15.48
CA PRO A 123 -0.68 -10.09 -15.82
C PRO A 123 0.54 -10.68 -15.10
N SER A 124 1.52 -9.85 -14.72
CA SER A 124 2.70 -10.33 -13.97
C SER A 124 2.35 -10.90 -12.58
N LEU A 125 1.19 -10.52 -12.02
CA LEU A 125 0.71 -11.00 -10.72
C LEU A 125 -0.14 -12.28 -10.81
N LYS A 126 -0.45 -12.76 -12.02
CA LYS A 126 -1.20 -14.00 -12.22
C LYS A 126 -0.46 -15.21 -11.66
N ASN A 127 -1.19 -16.12 -11.01
CA ASN A 127 -0.66 -17.30 -10.31
C ASN A 127 0.33 -16.96 -9.20
N THR A 128 0.27 -15.74 -8.65
CA THR A 128 1.05 -15.34 -7.49
C THR A 128 0.15 -15.15 -6.28
N ILE A 129 0.76 -15.02 -5.09
CA ILE A 129 0.03 -14.70 -3.86
C ILE A 129 -0.78 -13.39 -3.98
N PHE A 130 -0.37 -12.45 -4.83
CA PHE A 130 -1.00 -11.14 -5.01
C PHE A 130 -2.25 -11.17 -5.89
N GLU A 131 -2.49 -12.25 -6.65
CA GLU A 131 -3.67 -12.38 -7.53
C GLU A 131 -4.99 -12.27 -6.76
N SER A 132 -4.98 -12.73 -5.51
CA SER A 132 -6.15 -12.76 -4.62
C SER A 132 -6.28 -11.51 -3.73
N GLY A 133 -5.39 -10.53 -3.88
CA GLY A 133 -5.39 -9.28 -3.12
C GLY A 133 -4.02 -8.94 -2.54
N ILE A 134 -3.89 -7.70 -2.07
CA ILE A 134 -2.64 -7.10 -1.63
C ILE A 134 -2.89 -6.40 -0.29
N ASP A 135 -2.04 -6.67 0.71
CA ASP A 135 -2.24 -6.17 2.07
C ASP A 135 -1.75 -4.73 2.23
N ALA A 136 -0.69 -4.36 1.52
CA ALA A 136 -0.17 -2.99 1.47
C ALA A 136 0.61 -2.74 0.18
N GLY A 137 0.76 -1.49 -0.22
CA GLY A 137 1.60 -1.12 -1.35
C GLY A 137 1.91 0.38 -1.39
N PHE A 138 2.99 0.74 -2.07
CA PHE A 138 3.36 2.13 -2.32
C PHE A 138 4.18 2.25 -3.61
N SER A 139 4.10 3.39 -4.29
CA SER A 139 4.88 3.66 -5.51
C SER A 139 6.22 4.34 -5.21
N LEU A 140 7.19 4.19 -6.12
CA LEU A 140 8.45 4.90 -6.07
C LEU A 140 8.29 6.31 -6.68
N HIS A 141 9.16 7.25 -6.28
CA HIS A 141 9.01 8.68 -6.58
C HIS A 141 9.09 9.09 -8.05
N LYS A 142 9.81 8.34 -8.89
CA LYS A 142 10.17 8.78 -10.26
C LYS A 142 10.16 7.68 -11.31
N THR A 143 9.71 6.48 -10.96
CA THR A 143 9.67 5.34 -11.86
C THR A 143 8.27 4.75 -11.81
N ASN A 144 7.86 4.06 -12.87
CA ASN A 144 6.63 3.26 -12.85
C ASN A 144 6.86 2.00 -12.01
N GLU A 145 7.30 2.15 -10.77
CA GLU A 145 7.57 1.04 -9.88
C GLU A 145 6.78 1.17 -8.60
N ALA A 146 6.40 0.03 -8.05
CA ALA A 146 5.73 -0.05 -6.76
C ALA A 146 6.21 -1.27 -5.98
N TYR A 147 6.13 -1.18 -4.66
CA TYR A 147 6.24 -2.33 -3.77
C TYR A 147 4.84 -2.78 -3.37
N LEU A 148 4.58 -4.08 -3.47
CA LEU A 148 3.36 -4.73 -3.00
C LEU A 148 3.72 -5.71 -1.89
N PHE A 149 2.93 -5.74 -0.81
CA PHE A 149 3.14 -6.59 0.36
C PHE A 149 1.94 -7.51 0.57
N LYS A 150 2.21 -8.76 0.95
CA LYS A 150 1.19 -9.73 1.35
C LYS A 150 1.77 -10.74 2.33
N GLY A 151 1.26 -10.77 3.55
CA GLY A 151 1.82 -11.57 4.64
C GLY A 151 3.30 -11.25 4.88
N ASP A 152 4.15 -12.28 4.90
CA ASP A 152 5.59 -12.15 5.08
C ASP A 152 6.38 -11.92 3.77
N TYR A 153 5.67 -11.72 2.65
CA TYR A 153 6.25 -11.53 1.31
C TYR A 153 6.00 -10.13 0.76
N TYR A 154 6.87 -9.74 -0.18
CA TYR A 154 6.69 -8.56 -1.00
C TYR A 154 7.17 -8.80 -2.43
N ALA A 155 6.71 -7.97 -3.36
CA ALA A 155 7.21 -7.88 -4.73
C ALA A 155 7.51 -6.41 -5.06
N ARG A 156 8.59 -6.17 -5.81
CA ARG A 156 8.80 -4.91 -6.54
C ARG A 156 8.27 -5.13 -7.95
N ILE A 157 7.34 -4.31 -8.39
CA ILE A 157 6.80 -4.36 -9.75
C ILE A 157 7.24 -3.13 -10.53
N ASN A 158 7.34 -3.28 -11.84
CA ASN A 158 7.18 -2.18 -12.77
C ASN A 158 5.75 -2.24 -13.30
N PHE A 159 4.95 -1.20 -13.06
CA PHE A 159 3.57 -1.12 -13.55
C PHE A 159 3.53 -0.37 -14.88
N ALA A 160 2.53 -0.65 -15.72
CA ALA A 160 2.42 -0.06 -17.05
C ALA A 160 1.06 0.65 -17.22
N PRO A 161 0.93 1.94 -16.86
CA PRO A 161 -0.35 2.64 -16.93
C PRO A 161 -0.95 2.61 -18.33
N GLY A 162 -2.16 2.06 -18.44
CA GLY A 162 -2.89 1.97 -19.71
C GLY A 162 -2.49 0.80 -20.61
N THR A 163 -1.49 -0.02 -20.23
CA THR A 163 -1.14 -1.27 -20.93
C THR A 163 -1.14 -2.45 -19.95
N THR A 164 -0.67 -3.61 -20.41
CA THR A 164 -0.54 -4.84 -19.60
C THR A 164 0.90 -5.37 -19.63
N ASP A 165 1.87 -4.48 -19.86
CA ASP A 165 3.30 -4.81 -19.98
C ASP A 165 4.02 -4.71 -18.63
N ASP A 166 3.28 -4.87 -17.52
CA ASP A 166 3.84 -4.88 -16.18
C ASP A 166 4.70 -6.12 -15.94
N TYR A 167 5.67 -6.01 -15.04
CA TYR A 167 6.53 -7.13 -14.67
C TYR A 167 7.00 -7.06 -13.22
N ILE A 168 7.30 -8.22 -12.63
CA ILE A 168 7.91 -8.33 -11.30
C ILE A 168 9.44 -8.23 -11.43
N THR A 169 10.04 -7.26 -10.74
CA THR A 169 11.49 -7.04 -10.70
C THR A 169 12.13 -7.90 -9.61
N GLY A 170 12.88 -8.92 -10.03
CA GLY A 170 13.68 -9.76 -9.12
C GLY A 170 12.87 -10.78 -8.31
N GLY A 171 11.61 -11.02 -8.66
CA GLY A 171 10.75 -12.02 -8.04
C GLY A 171 10.13 -11.63 -6.70
N ILE A 172 9.30 -12.53 -6.17
CA ILE A 172 8.63 -12.41 -4.86
C ILE A 172 9.62 -12.81 -3.77
N LYS A 173 9.74 -12.00 -2.72
CA LYS A 173 10.78 -12.11 -1.70
C LYS A 173 10.19 -12.03 -0.30
N LYS A 174 10.85 -12.65 0.67
CA LYS A 174 10.52 -12.45 2.09
C LYS A 174 10.92 -11.05 2.54
N ILE A 175 10.02 -10.36 3.25
CA ILE A 175 10.23 -9.00 3.76
C ILE A 175 11.52 -8.97 4.60
N LEU A 176 11.60 -9.80 5.64
CA LEU A 176 12.71 -9.77 6.62
C LEU A 176 14.08 -10.17 6.04
N THR A 177 14.14 -10.74 4.84
CA THR A 177 15.40 -11.07 4.16
C THR A 177 15.99 -9.88 3.40
N TYR A 178 15.14 -8.95 2.95
CA TYR A 178 15.54 -7.81 2.11
C TYR A 178 15.23 -6.45 2.73
N TRP A 179 14.50 -6.43 3.85
CA TRP A 179 14.25 -5.27 4.70
C TRP A 179 14.76 -5.59 6.12
N PRO A 180 16.08 -5.80 6.31
CA PRO A 180 16.65 -6.16 7.61
C PRO A 180 16.28 -5.21 8.75
N SER A 181 16.02 -3.92 8.49
CA SER A 181 15.65 -2.98 9.55
C SER A 181 14.29 -3.28 10.19
N LEU A 182 13.42 -4.01 9.48
CA LEU A 182 12.09 -4.39 9.97
C LEU A 182 12.08 -5.66 10.84
N ARG A 183 13.22 -6.35 11.01
CA ARG A 183 13.28 -7.62 11.79
C ARG A 183 12.91 -7.46 13.26
N SER A 184 13.16 -6.29 13.84
CA SER A 184 12.78 -5.99 15.23
C SER A 184 11.34 -5.50 15.37
N ILE A 185 10.64 -5.24 14.25
CA ILE A 185 9.29 -4.68 14.21
C ILE A 185 8.26 -5.73 13.75
N LEU A 186 8.64 -6.60 12.80
CA LEU A 186 7.75 -7.56 12.16
C LEU A 186 8.12 -9.02 12.45
N PRO A 187 7.12 -9.92 12.56
CA PRO A 187 5.70 -9.61 12.64
C PRO A 187 5.33 -9.00 13.99
N LEU A 188 4.39 -8.06 14.00
CA LEU A 188 3.83 -7.54 15.24
C LEU A 188 2.95 -8.65 15.86
N LYS A 189 3.35 -9.13 17.03
CA LYS A 189 2.58 -10.12 17.77
C LYS A 189 1.25 -9.51 18.21
N ASN A 190 0.19 -10.32 18.21
CA ASN A 190 -1.04 -9.89 18.86
C ASN A 190 -0.77 -10.01 20.36
N SER A 191 -0.70 -8.89 21.06
CA SER A 191 -0.94 -8.88 22.50
C SER A 191 -2.34 -9.47 22.70
N GLY A 192 -2.41 -10.58 23.44
CA GLY A 192 -3.66 -11.29 23.71
C GLY A 192 -4.61 -10.50 24.59
#